data_AF-A0A377TL33-F1
#
_entry.id   AF-A0A377TL33-F1
#
_cell.length_a   1.000
_cell.length_b   1.000
_cell.length_c   1.000
_cell.angle_alpha   90.00
_cell.angle_beta   90.00
_cell.angle_gamma   90.00
#
_symmetry.space_group_name_H-M   'P 1'
#
loop_
_entity.id
_entity.type
_entity.pdbx_description
1 polymer ?
#
loop_
_entity_poly.entity_id
_entity_poly.type
_entity_poly.pdbx_seq_one_letter_code
_entity_poly.pdbx_strand_id
1 'polypeptide(L)'
;MHINYLEDDDLAFLPECCEAHLEAFTRILTHGENGKPRLSSTLLRNETFLAMEGHPERYCRNWQLIAGELQHFGGDSIANTLRRHGKFIARSCWMYVND
;
A
#
# COMPACT_ATOMS: atom_id res chain seq x y z
N MET A 1 -12.29 11.64 5.74
CA MET A 1 -10.93 11.51 6.30
C MET A 1 -9.96 11.66 5.14
N HIS A 2 -8.99 12.58 5.23
CA HIS A 2 -8.09 12.88 4.11
C HIS A 2 -6.77 12.15 4.34
N ILE A 3 -6.35 11.34 3.36
CA ILE A 3 -5.02 10.72 3.36
C ILE A 3 -4.09 11.65 2.61
N ASN A 4 -3.13 12.24 3.32
CA ASN A 4 -2.10 13.08 2.73
C ASN A 4 -0.80 12.28 2.68
N TYR A 5 -0.33 11.98 1.48
CA TYR A 5 1.00 11.44 1.26
C TYR A 5 2.03 12.56 1.36
N LEU A 6 3.10 12.32 2.14
CA LEU A 6 4.30 13.14 2.15
C LEU A 6 5.40 12.40 1.38
N GLU A 7 6.24 13.10 0.62
CA GLU A 7 7.40 12.46 -0.01
C GLU A 7 8.26 11.74 1.04
N ASP A 8 8.54 10.47 0.78
CA ASP A 8 9.31 9.58 1.65
C ASP A 8 10.11 8.64 0.75
N ASP A 9 11.44 8.79 0.77
CA ASP A 9 12.39 7.98 -0.01
C ASP A 9 12.24 6.48 0.28
N ASP A 10 11.83 6.12 1.50
CA ASP A 10 11.58 4.71 1.83
C ASP A 10 10.34 4.17 1.14
N LEU A 11 9.45 5.02 0.61
CA LEU A 11 8.23 4.64 -0.10
C LEU A 11 8.29 4.89 -1.62
N ALA A 12 9.41 5.41 -2.13
CA ALA A 12 9.61 5.67 -3.55
C ALA A 12 9.49 4.42 -4.44
N PHE A 13 9.57 3.22 -3.87
CA PHE A 13 9.39 1.95 -4.57
C PHE A 13 7.91 1.61 -4.85
N LEU A 14 6.96 2.20 -4.13
CA LEU A 14 5.52 1.91 -4.31
C LEU A 14 5.01 2.14 -5.74
N PRO A 15 5.32 3.25 -6.44
CA PRO A 15 4.92 3.42 -7.83
C PRO A 15 5.54 2.41 -8.81
N GLU A 16 6.63 1.74 -8.43
CA GLU A 16 7.28 0.70 -9.24
C GLU A 16 6.66 -0.70 -9.03
N CYS A 17 5.81 -0.86 -8.01
CA CYS A 17 5.16 -2.12 -7.71
C CYS A 17 4.01 -2.40 -8.69
N CYS A 18 3.84 -3.68 -9.06
CA CYS A 18 2.67 -4.12 -9.80
C CYS A 18 1.40 -4.13 -8.93
N GLU A 19 0.23 -4.18 -9.58
CA GLU A 19 -1.08 -4.18 -8.94
C GLU A 19 -1.20 -5.22 -7.82
N ALA A 20 -0.76 -6.47 -8.08
CA ALA A 20 -0.84 -7.56 -7.10
C ALA A 20 0.00 -7.32 -5.84
N HIS A 21 1.16 -6.66 -5.97
CA HIS A 21 1.99 -6.29 -4.82
C HIS A 21 1.35 -5.15 -4.02
N LEU A 22 0.84 -4.12 -4.71
CA LEU A 22 0.14 -3.02 -4.05
C LEU A 22 -1.16 -3.49 -3.38
N GLU A 23 -1.86 -4.46 -3.96
CA GLU A 23 -2.99 -5.14 -3.34
C GLU A 23 -2.56 -5.86 -2.06
N ALA A 24 -1.49 -6.66 -2.10
CA ALA A 24 -0.99 -7.37 -0.93
C ALA A 24 -0.61 -6.41 0.20
N PHE A 25 0.09 -5.32 -0.12
CA PHE A 25 0.42 -4.27 0.85
C PHE A 25 -0.82 -3.60 1.42
N THR A 26 -1.77 -3.24 0.56
CA THR A 26 -3.05 -2.67 0.99
C THR A 26 -3.77 -3.62 1.92
N ARG A 27 -3.79 -4.91 1.63
CA ARG A 27 -4.45 -5.91 2.47
C ARG A 27 -3.78 -6.04 3.84
N ILE A 28 -2.46 -6.03 3.91
CA ILE A 28 -1.71 -6.03 5.19
C ILE A 28 -2.01 -4.77 6.01
N LEU A 29 -2.16 -3.62 5.35
CA LEU A 29 -2.45 -2.34 6.00
C LEU A 29 -3.90 -2.22 6.46
N THR A 30 -4.81 -2.80 5.69
CA THR A 30 -6.26 -2.64 5.90
C THR A 30 -6.86 -3.80 6.67
N HIS A 31 -6.18 -4.95 6.80
CA HIS A 31 -6.69 -6.13 7.50
C HIS A 31 -5.75 -6.55 8.64
N GLY A 32 -6.33 -7.10 9.72
CA GLY A 32 -5.58 -7.68 10.83
C GLY A 32 -5.14 -9.12 10.56
N GLU A 33 -4.38 -9.71 11.48
CA GLU A 33 -3.94 -11.12 11.40
C GLU A 33 -5.11 -12.11 11.32
N ASN A 34 -6.29 -11.72 11.84
CA ASN A 34 -7.52 -12.48 11.76
C ASN A 34 -8.28 -12.31 10.42
N GLY A 35 -7.70 -11.62 9.45
CA GLY A 35 -8.31 -11.34 8.15
C GLY A 35 -9.49 -10.37 8.20
N LYS A 36 -9.78 -9.75 9.36
CA LYS A 36 -10.85 -8.75 9.47
C LYS A 36 -10.34 -7.37 9.06
N PRO A 37 -11.17 -6.55 8.40
CA PRO A 37 -10.81 -5.16 8.11
C PRO A 37 -10.56 -4.40 9.41
N ARG A 38 -9.48 -3.63 9.43
CA ARG A 38 -9.10 -2.76 10.53
C ARG A 38 -10.07 -1.58 10.57
N LEU A 39 -10.74 -1.43 11.70
CA LEU A 39 -11.64 -0.29 11.97
C LEU A 39 -10.94 1.07 11.85
N SER A 40 -9.62 1.10 12.09
CA SER A 40 -8.78 2.29 11.98
C SER A 40 -8.41 2.64 10.55
N SER A 41 -8.67 1.78 9.55
CA SER A 41 -8.22 2.04 8.19
C SER A 41 -8.97 3.24 7.59
N THR A 42 -8.19 4.25 7.24
CA THR A 42 -8.70 5.45 6.57
C THR A 42 -8.85 5.19 5.08
N LEU A 43 -8.00 4.33 4.51
CA LEU A 43 -8.02 3.93 3.11
C LEU A 43 -9.32 3.22 2.72
N LEU A 44 -9.82 2.29 3.55
CA LEU A 44 -11.10 1.61 3.31
C LEU A 44 -12.33 2.54 3.38
N ARG A 45 -12.16 3.76 3.89
CA ARG A 45 -13.22 4.78 4.00
C ARG A 45 -13.02 5.92 2.99
N ASN A 46 -12.01 5.84 2.13
CA ASN A 46 -11.69 6.86 1.16
C ASN A 46 -12.56 6.69 -0.10
N GLU A 47 -13.31 7.74 -0.46
CA GLU A 47 -14.26 7.70 -1.58
C GLU A 47 -13.57 7.46 -2.92
N THR A 48 -12.39 8.05 -3.16
CA THR A 48 -11.61 7.84 -4.39
C THR A 48 -11.17 6.38 -4.52
N PHE A 49 -10.69 5.79 -3.42
CA PHE A 49 -10.27 4.39 -3.40
C PHE A 49 -11.44 3.41 -3.57
N LEU A 50 -12.61 3.76 -3.02
CA LEU A 50 -13.85 2.97 -3.17
C LEU A 50 -14.45 3.10 -4.57
N ALA A 51 -14.41 4.28 -5.18
CA ALA A 51 -14.91 4.51 -6.54
C ALA A 51 -14.17 3.67 -7.61
N MET A 52 -12.96 3.22 -7.30
CA MET A 52 -12.15 2.36 -8.16
C MET A 52 -12.31 0.86 -7.87
N GLU A 53 -13.28 0.46 -7.05
CA GLU A 53 -13.56 -0.94 -6.80
C GLU A 53 -13.91 -1.70 -8.09
N GLY A 54 -13.26 -2.84 -8.30
CA GLY A 54 -13.38 -3.64 -9.52
C GLY A 54 -12.52 -3.16 -10.71
N HIS A 55 -11.80 -2.04 -10.57
CA HIS A 55 -10.88 -1.58 -11.61
C HIS A 55 -9.55 -2.38 -11.57
N PRO A 56 -8.99 -2.80 -12.73
CA PRO A 56 -7.76 -3.61 -12.78
C PRO A 56 -6.48 -2.86 -12.38
N GLU A 57 -6.54 -1.53 -12.28
CA GLU A 57 -5.43 -0.66 -11.87
C GLU A 57 -5.78 0.16 -10.61
N ARG A 58 -6.72 -0.36 -9.79
CA ARG A 58 -7.18 0.31 -8.57
C ARG A 58 -6.02 0.67 -7.66
N TYR A 59 -5.08 -0.24 -7.45
CA TYR A 59 -4.00 -0.05 -6.48
C TYR A 59 -2.87 0.80 -7.06
N CYS A 60 -2.46 0.54 -8.30
CA CYS A 60 -1.48 1.37 -9.01
C CYS A 60 -1.93 2.82 -9.11
N ARG A 61 -3.19 3.12 -9.47
CA ARG A 61 -3.64 4.53 -9.56
C ARG A 61 -3.79 5.21 -8.22
N ASN A 62 -3.96 4.45 -7.14
CA ASN A 62 -4.11 4.95 -5.78
C ASN A 62 -2.89 4.69 -4.89
N TRP A 63 -1.71 4.46 -5.49
CA TRP A 63 -0.49 4.13 -4.74
C TRP A 63 -0.15 5.19 -3.68
N GLN A 64 -0.45 6.47 -3.95
CA GLN A 64 -0.27 7.57 -3.00
C GLN A 64 -1.19 7.46 -1.78
N LEU A 65 -2.43 7.00 -1.96
CA LEU A 65 -3.34 6.75 -0.84
C LEU A 65 -2.85 5.58 0.02
N ILE A 66 -2.30 4.54 -0.62
CA ILE A 66 -1.69 3.41 0.08
C ILE A 66 -0.45 3.88 0.86
N ALA A 67 0.39 4.71 0.24
CA ALA A 67 1.58 5.29 0.86
C ALA A 67 1.22 6.18 2.06
N GLY A 68 0.21 7.04 1.93
CA GLY A 68 -0.24 7.89 3.03
C GLY A 68 -0.86 7.09 4.18
N GLU A 69 -1.61 6.02 3.89
CA GLU A 69 -2.09 5.07 4.89
C GLU A 69 -0.89 4.41 5.62
N LEU A 70 0.11 3.95 4.86
CA LEU A 70 1.34 3.36 5.40
C LEU A 70 2.13 4.34 6.27
N GLN A 71 2.17 5.63 5.93
CA GLN A 71 2.77 6.69 6.75
C GLN A 71 1.97 6.95 8.02
N HIS A 72 0.63 6.90 7.93
CA HIS A 72 -0.24 7.10 9.08
C HIS A 72 -0.09 5.96 10.11
N PHE A 73 0.03 4.71 9.64
CA PHE A 73 0.41 3.54 10.46
C PHE A 73 1.93 3.41 10.63
N GLY A 74 2.69 4.38 10.11
CA GLY A 74 4.14 4.44 9.97
C GLY A 74 4.93 4.42 11.26
N GLY A 75 4.29 4.82 12.36
CA GLY A 75 4.86 4.85 13.70
C GLY A 75 4.68 3.54 14.48
N ASP A 76 3.84 2.63 14.02
CA ASP A 76 3.40 1.47 14.80
C ASP A 76 3.63 0.15 14.02
N SER A 77 4.82 -0.44 14.20
CA SER A 77 5.24 -1.81 13.84
C SER A 77 5.12 -2.30 12.36
N ILE A 78 4.01 -2.06 11.65
CA ILE A 78 3.73 -2.57 10.30
C ILE A 78 4.63 -1.90 9.25
N ALA A 79 4.85 -0.59 9.37
CA ALA A 79 5.73 0.12 8.45
C ALA A 79 7.20 -0.27 8.61
N ASN A 80 7.65 -0.69 9.80
CA ASN A 80 9.00 -1.24 9.94
C ASN A 80 9.15 -2.58 9.22
N THR A 81 8.12 -3.43 9.26
CA THR A 81 8.10 -4.70 8.50
C THR A 81 8.07 -4.45 7.00
N LEU A 82 7.24 -3.51 6.53
CA LEU A 82 7.15 -3.15 5.11
C LEU A 82 8.37 -2.36 4.62
N ARG A 83 9.01 -1.51 5.43
CA ARG A 83 10.26 -0.84 5.06
C ARG A 83 11.42 -1.84 4.95
N ARG A 84 11.49 -2.84 5.84
CA ARG A 84 12.51 -3.91 5.76
C ARG A 84 12.28 -4.88 4.60
N HIS A 85 11.04 -5.30 4.36
CA HIS A 85 10.73 -6.36 3.39
C HIS A 85 10.23 -5.83 2.04
N GLY A 86 9.64 -4.64 1.98
CA GLY A 86 9.09 -4.03 0.76
C GLY A 86 10.16 -3.72 -0.28
N LYS A 87 11.36 -3.29 0.15
CA LYS A 87 12.53 -3.14 -0.75
C LYS A 87 12.95 -4.47 -1.38
N PHE A 88 12.76 -5.61 -0.71
CA PHE A 88 13.01 -6.94 -1.29
C PHE A 88 11.93 -7.34 -2.30
N ILE A 89 10.66 -7.07 -1.97
CA ILE A 89 9.51 -7.39 -2.82
C ILE A 89 9.55 -6.56 -4.12
N ALA A 90 9.86 -5.26 -4.04
CA ALA A 90 10.03 -4.39 -5.20
C ALA A 90 11.19 -4.84 -6.09
N ARG A 91 12.33 -5.22 -5.49
CA ARG A 91 13.50 -5.73 -6.22
C ARG A 91 13.22 -7.06 -6.91
N SER A 92 12.41 -7.93 -6.30
CA SER A 92 11.94 -9.16 -6.93
C SER A 92 11.00 -8.88 -8.11
N CYS A 93 10.18 -7.83 -8.03
CA CYS A 93 9.27 -7.43 -9.11
C CYS A 93 10.03 -6.89 -10.33
N TRP A 94 11.09 -6.10 -10.12
CA TRP A 94 11.99 -5.64 -11.20
C TRP A 94 12.63 -6.81 -11.96
N MET A 95 12.96 -7.89 -11.25
CA MET A 95 13.61 -9.08 -11.80
C MET A 95 12.62 -10.01 -12.53
N TYR A 96 11.32 -9.98 -12.20
CA TYR A 96 10.28 -10.78 -12.87
C TYR A 96 9.55 -10.06 -14.02
N VAL A 97 9.67 -8.74 -14.12
CA VAL A 97 9.06 -7.93 -15.20
C VAL A 97 10.03 -7.67 -16.37
N ASN A 98 11.33 -7.94 -16.20
CA ASN A 98 12.36 -7.76 -17.24
C ASN A 98 12.96 -9.08 -17.79
N ASP A 99 12.28 -10.21 -17.58
CA ASP A 99 12.56 -11.51 -18.25
C ASP A 99 11.34 -11.88 -19.12
#